data_AF-A0A355YR09-F1
#
_entry.id   AF-A0A355YR09-F1
#
_cell.length_a   1.000
_cell.length_b   1.000
_cell.length_c   1.000
_cell.angle_alpha   90.00
_cell.angle_beta   90.00
_cell.angle_gamma   90.00
#
_symmetry.space_group_name_H-M   'P 1'
#
loop_
_entity.id
_entity.type
_entity.pdbx_description
1 polymer ?
#
loop_
_entity_poly.entity_id
_entity_poly.type
_entity_poly.pdbx_seq_one_letter_code
_entity_poly.pdbx_strand_id
1 'polypeptide(L)' 'MGIVKLIILVLVIWFGFVLFKKFRKPASRADQQPSTNKMVACSVCKTHVPENEAIIHNGKFYCSKEHME' A
#
# COMPACT_ATOMS: atom_id res chain seq x y z
N MET A 1 -23.01 26.65 6.16
CA MET A 1 -23.22 25.18 6.24
C MET A 1 -22.40 24.47 5.16
N GLY A 2 -21.09 24.28 5.38
CA GLY A 2 -20.21 23.68 4.35
C GLY A 2 -18.96 23.03 4.94
N ILE A 3 -18.44 23.61 6.03
CA ILE A 3 -17.30 23.07 6.78
C ILE A 3 -17.55 21.66 7.34
N VAL A 4 -18.77 21.35 7.78
CA VAL A 4 -19.07 20.00 8.32
C VAL A 4 -18.90 18.90 7.27
N LYS A 5 -19.23 19.19 6.00
CA LYS A 5 -19.06 18.25 4.88
C LYS A 5 -17.58 18.03 4.58
N LEU A 6 -16.76 19.07 4.69
CA LEU A 6 -15.31 19.02 4.51
C LEU A 6 -14.63 18.19 5.61
N ILE A 7 -15.04 18.36 6.87
CA ILE A 7 -14.51 17.60 8.00
C ILE A 7 -14.87 16.11 7.87
N ILE A 8 -16.11 15.79 7.49
CA ILE A 8 -16.54 14.40 7.26
C ILE A 8 -15.74 13.77 6.12
N LEU A 9 -15.51 14.51 5.03
CA LEU A 9 -14.76 14.00 3.88
C LEU A 9 -13.29 13.71 4.25
N VAL A 10 -12.63 14.61 4.99
CA VAL A 10 -11.27 14.39 5.49
C VAL A 10 -11.22 13.20 6.45
N LEU A 11 -12.20 13.07 7.37
CA LEU A 11 -12.27 11.95 8.29
C LEU A 11 -12.41 10.62 7.54
N VAL A 12 -13.30 10.53 6.55
CA VAL A 12 -13.51 9.30 5.78
C VAL A 12 -12.25 8.91 4.99
N ILE A 13 -11.58 9.87 4.36
CA ILE A 13 -10.31 9.62 3.66
C ILE A 13 -9.22 9.18 4.63
N TRP A 14 -9.09 9.85 5.78
CA TRP A 14 -8.10 9.51 6.79
C TRP A 14 -8.35 8.13 7.39
N PHE A 15 -9.61 7.81 7.70
CA PHE A 15 -10.00 6.51 8.24
C PHE A 15 -9.81 5.41 7.20
N GLY A 16 -10.18 5.65 5.94
CA GLY A 16 -9.91 4.76 4.83
C GLY A 16 -8.42 4.49 4.68
N PHE A 17 -7.58 5.53 4.69
CA PHE A 17 -6.13 5.41 4.56
C PHE A 17 -5.48 4.68 5.76
N VAL A 18 -5.93 4.97 6.98
CA VAL A 18 -5.43 4.33 8.20
C VAL A 18 -5.88 2.87 8.28
N LEU A 19 -7.12 2.56 7.93
CA LEU A 19 -7.61 1.19 7.84
C LEU A 19 -6.89 0.44 6.72
N PHE A 20 -6.66 1.04 5.56
CA PHE A 20 -5.87 0.45 4.48
C PHE A 20 -4.45 0.14 4.94
N LYS A 21 -3.81 1.06 5.68
CA LYS A 21 -2.48 0.86 6.29
C LYS A 21 -2.46 -0.18 7.41
N LYS A 22 -3.56 -0.34 8.16
CA LYS A 22 -3.68 -1.30 9.28
C LYS A 22 -4.07 -2.70 8.81
N PHE A 23 -4.86 -2.82 7.75
CA PHE A 23 -5.16 -4.08 7.05
C PHE A 23 -3.99 -4.52 6.17
N ARG A 24 -3.08 -3.62 5.81
CA ARG A 24 -1.73 -3.91 5.28
C ARG A 24 -0.75 -4.41 6.35
N LYS A 25 -1.24 -5.18 7.32
CA LYS A 25 -0.41 -6.03 8.18
C LYS A 25 -0.95 -7.46 8.14
N PRO A 26 -0.47 -8.33 7.25
CA PRO A 26 -0.25 -9.70 7.62
C PRO A 26 1.02 -9.76 8.46
N ALA A 27 0.91 -10.42 9.59
CA ALA A 27 2.02 -10.70 10.47
C ALA A 27 3.12 -11.45 9.72
N SER A 28 4.33 -10.90 9.70
CA SER A 28 5.50 -11.74 9.95
C SER A 28 6.51 -10.96 10.75
N ARG A 29 6.69 -11.41 11.99
CA ARG A 29 7.90 -11.22 12.77
C ARG A 29 8.97 -12.22 12.31
N ALA A 30 9.19 -12.35 11.02
CA ALA A 30 10.32 -13.08 10.44
C ALA A 30 10.62 -12.36 9.14
N ASP A 31 11.77 -11.77 8.90
CA ASP A 31 13.08 -12.13 9.37
C ASP A 31 13.95 -10.86 9.34
N GLN A 32 14.76 -10.68 10.36
CA GLN A 32 15.86 -9.74 10.30
C GLN A 32 16.88 -10.32 9.31
N GLN A 33 16.73 -10.03 8.02
CA GLN A 33 17.83 -10.23 7.08
C GLN A 33 17.97 -8.99 6.20
N PRO A 34 19.11 -8.28 6.27
CA PRO A 34 19.45 -7.21 5.34
C PRO A 34 19.85 -7.82 4.00
N SER A 35 18.98 -8.63 3.40
CA SER A 35 19.13 -9.07 2.03
C SER A 35 18.73 -7.90 1.16
N THR A 36 19.64 -7.44 0.30
CA THR A 36 19.47 -6.48 -0.81
C THR A 36 18.23 -6.83 -1.64
N ASN A 37 17.05 -6.52 -1.10
CA ASN A 37 15.79 -6.66 -1.79
C ASN A 37 15.67 -5.41 -2.65
N LYS A 38 15.85 -5.60 -3.96
CA LYS A 38 15.68 -4.55 -4.96
C LYS A 38 14.33 -3.88 -4.71
N MET A 39 14.32 -2.59 -4.44
CA MET A 39 13.07 -1.86 -4.24
C MET A 39 12.48 -1.50 -5.60
N VAL A 40 11.22 -1.85 -5.81
CA VAL A 40 10.49 -1.57 -7.04
C VAL A 40 9.29 -0.68 -6.74
N ALA A 41 8.96 0.20 -7.68
CA ALA A 41 7.82 1.10 -7.54
C ALA A 41 6.56 0.44 -8.11
N CYS A 42 5.45 0.52 -7.36
CA CYS A 42 4.17 0.09 -7.87
C CYS A 42 3.73 0.93 -9.09
N SER A 43 3.27 0.28 -10.16
CA SER A 43 2.86 0.97 -11.39
C SER A 43 1.61 1.85 -11.23
N VAL A 44 0.81 1.66 -10.18
CA VAL A 44 -0.44 2.40 -9.92
C VAL A 44 -0.22 3.53 -8.93
N CYS A 45 0.23 3.22 -7.72
CA CYS A 45 0.37 4.20 -6.63
C CYS A 45 1.80 4.71 -6.42
N LYS A 46 2.79 4.22 -7.18
CA LYS A 46 4.23 4.53 -7.05
C LYS A 46 4.81 4.32 -5.65
N THR A 47 4.14 3.54 -4.81
CA THR A 47 4.68 3.13 -3.52
C THR A 47 5.86 2.19 -3.76
N HIS A 48 6.98 2.45 -3.09
CA HIS A 48 8.15 1.59 -3.11
C HIS A 48 7.89 0.37 -2.22
N VAL A 49 8.01 -0.81 -2.80
CA VAL A 49 7.84 -2.12 -2.16
C VAL A 49 9.03 -2.99 -2.55
N PRO A 50 9.55 -3.85 -1.66
CA PRO A 50 10.61 -4.79 -2.04
C PRO A 50 10.13 -5.75 -3.14
N GLU A 51 10.99 -6.04 -4.12
CA GLU A 51 10.69 -6.88 -5.29
C GLU A 51 10.20 -8.28 -4.89
N ASN A 52 10.69 -8.86 -3.79
CA ASN A 52 10.21 -10.17 -3.34
C ASN A 52 8.74 -10.16 -2.88
N GLU A 53 8.24 -9.01 -2.42
CA GLU A 53 6.86 -8.83 -1.96
C GLU A 53 5.97 -8.18 -3.04
N ALA A 54 6.56 -7.72 -4.14
CA ALA A 54 5.85 -7.08 -5.23
C ALA A 54 5.16 -8.13 -6.10
N ILE A 55 3.89 -7.90 -6.40
CA ILE A 55 3.14 -8.76 -7.32
C ILE A 55 3.53 -8.35 -8.74
N ILE A 56 4.09 -9.29 -9.50
CA ILE A 56 4.47 -9.07 -10.90
C ILE A 56 3.33 -9.53 -11.79
N HIS A 57 2.73 -8.62 -12.54
CA HIS A 57 1.67 -8.93 -13.50
C HIS A 57 1.87 -8.15 -14.78
N ASN A 58 1.87 -8.83 -15.93
CA ASN A 58 2.13 -8.20 -17.24
C ASN A 58 3.42 -7.36 -17.27
N GLY A 59 4.48 -7.81 -16.58
CA GLY A 59 5.77 -7.10 -16.50
C GLY A 59 5.76 -5.81 -15.66
N LYS A 60 4.68 -5.56 -14.92
CA LYS A 60 4.54 -4.42 -14.00
C LYS A 60 4.50 -4.90 -12.55
N PHE A 61 5.00 -4.06 -11.65
CA PHE A 61 5.02 -4.33 -10.21
C PHE A 61 3.83 -3.69 -9.52
N TYR A 62 3.18 -4.45 -8.63
CA TYR A 62 2.02 -4.00 -7.87
C TYR A 62 2.19 -4.28 -6.39
N CYS A 63 1.69 -3.37 -5.57
CA CYS A 63 1.83 -3.47 -4.14
C CYS A 63 0.70 -4.25 -3.45
N SER A 64 -0.36 -4.60 -4.19
CA SER A 64 -1.55 -5.36 -3.78
C SER A 64 -2.28 -5.91 -5.01
N LYS A 65 -3.10 -6.96 -4.84
CA LYS A 65 -3.92 -7.55 -5.91
C LYS A 65 -4.94 -6.55 -6.48
N GLU A 66 -5.48 -5.67 -5.66
CA GLU A 66 -6.42 -4.61 -6.08
C GLU A 66 -5.82 -3.66 -7.14
N HIS A 67 -4.49 -3.56 -7.25
CA HIS A 67 -3.84 -2.74 -8.28
C HIS A 67 -3.46 -3.54 -9.54
N MET A 68 -3.56 -4.87 -9.48
CA MET A 68 -3.26 -5.79 -10.57
C MET A 68 -4.45 -5.96 -11.52
N GLU A 69 -5.66 -5.86 -10.96
CA GLU A 69 -6.96 -6.02 -11.63
C GLU A 69 -7.32 -4.87 -12.58
#